data_AF-A0A2E7PM47-F1
#
_entry.id   AF-A0A2E7PM47-F1
#
_cell.length_a   1.000
_cell.length_b   1.000
_cell.length_c   1.000
_cell.angle_alpha   90.00
_cell.angle_beta   90.00
_cell.angle_gamma   90.00
#
_symmetry.space_group_name_H-M   'P 1'
#
loop_
_entity.id
_entity.type
_entity.pdbx_description
1 polymer ?
#
loop_
_entity_poly.entity_id
_entity_poly.type
_entity_poly.pdbx_seq_one_letter_code
_entity_poly.pdbx_strand_id
1 'polypeptide(L)'
;MTEPTVLQSRITAAARATVYVTFTLALVPVQAFALLLRLPLSRRIPLWYHRICCRLLGIRLEVYGRRSRTRPTLFVANHSSYLDIPIYGALIPGSFVAKSEVAEWPLFGLLAKLQRSVFVDRRVRTSHLQATALGRRLEGGDSIILFPEGTSDDGNHILPFKSALLSVAEYRVQGKPLTVQPVSLTYSRLDGMPIGRHLRPYFAWYGDMDMISHATDLFGLGRLTVTVLFHPTVTIDEFGSRKALAQHCHEQILRSHADSLSGRIQPMVGTSGKWDWIRWRLRPRLSDLKGLRRAKKGFASPREKRASTRLDSKTSKA
;
A
#
# COMPACT_ATOMS: atom_id res chain seq x y z
N MET A 1 -23.02 -30.87 7.84
CA MET A 1 -21.87 -29.98 7.55
C MET A 1 -21.22 -29.65 8.88
N THR A 2 -20.04 -30.18 9.14
CA THR A 2 -19.32 -30.02 10.41
C THR A 2 -18.93 -28.55 10.60
N GLU A 3 -19.40 -27.95 11.70
CA GLU A 3 -19.00 -26.59 12.09
C GLU A 3 -17.47 -26.49 12.19
N PRO A 4 -16.84 -25.46 11.60
CA PRO A 4 -15.40 -25.26 11.60
C PRO A 4 -14.94 -24.63 12.93
N THR A 5 -15.44 -25.11 14.07
CA THR A 5 -15.09 -24.62 15.41
C THR A 5 -13.61 -24.80 15.76
N VAL A 6 -12.87 -25.61 14.99
CA VAL A 6 -11.46 -25.95 15.27
C VAL A 6 -10.48 -24.85 14.82
N LEU A 7 -10.87 -23.97 13.90
CA LEU A 7 -9.95 -22.95 13.35
C LEU A 7 -10.03 -21.58 14.05
N GLN A 8 -11.05 -21.34 14.89
CA GLN A 8 -11.37 -20.02 15.40
C GLN A 8 -11.46 -19.99 16.93
N SER A 9 -10.77 -19.03 17.55
CA SER A 9 -10.87 -18.77 18.99
C SER A 9 -11.69 -17.51 19.26
N ARG A 10 -12.88 -17.65 19.87
CA ARG A 10 -13.74 -16.51 20.23
C ARG A 10 -13.08 -15.53 21.20
N ILE A 11 -12.28 -16.05 22.14
CA ILE A 11 -11.52 -15.22 23.09
C ILE A 11 -10.47 -14.40 22.35
N THR A 12 -9.72 -15.04 21.45
CA THR A 12 -8.72 -14.37 20.61
C THR A 12 -9.39 -13.33 19.71
N ALA A 13 -10.54 -13.67 19.14
CA ALA A 13 -11.32 -12.76 18.29
C ALA A 13 -11.72 -11.51 19.06
N ALA A 14 -12.37 -11.67 20.22
CA ALA A 14 -12.79 -10.55 21.06
C ALA A 14 -11.60 -9.69 21.50
N ALA A 15 -10.53 -10.31 22.01
CA ALA A 15 -9.34 -9.58 22.46
C ALA A 15 -8.69 -8.78 21.32
N ARG A 16 -8.48 -9.38 20.15
CA ARG A 16 -7.90 -8.69 18.99
C ARG A 16 -8.82 -7.60 18.46
N ALA A 17 -10.12 -7.85 18.39
CA ALA A 17 -11.10 -6.86 17.94
C ALA A 17 -11.12 -5.65 18.89
N THR A 18 -11.16 -5.86 20.21
CA THR A 18 -11.09 -4.78 21.20
C THR A 18 -9.81 -3.97 21.03
N VAL A 19 -8.64 -4.60 20.99
CA VAL A 19 -7.37 -3.90 20.81
C VAL A 19 -7.33 -3.15 19.47
N TYR A 20 -7.82 -3.76 18.39
CA TYR A 20 -7.87 -3.14 17.06
C TYR A 20 -8.76 -1.89 17.06
N VAL A 21 -9.96 -1.97 17.63
CA VAL A 21 -10.91 -0.85 17.68
C VAL A 21 -10.37 0.26 18.57
N THR A 22 -9.90 -0.05 19.78
CA THR A 22 -9.34 0.96 20.70
C THR A 22 -8.13 1.64 20.07
N PHE A 23 -7.21 0.89 19.46
CA PHE A 23 -6.05 1.45 18.77
C PHE A 23 -6.46 2.37 17.62
N THR A 24 -7.43 1.96 16.81
CA THR A 24 -7.93 2.75 15.68
C THR A 24 -8.57 4.05 16.16
N LEU A 25 -9.48 3.98 17.13
CA LEU A 25 -10.17 5.15 17.68
C LEU A 25 -9.20 6.14 18.32
N ALA A 26 -8.16 5.66 19.02
CA ALA A 26 -7.13 6.52 19.60
C ALA A 26 -6.29 7.26 18.55
N LEU A 27 -6.03 6.63 17.39
CA LEU A 27 -5.18 7.20 16.34
C LEU A 27 -5.93 8.15 15.39
N VAL A 28 -7.25 7.98 15.24
CA VAL A 28 -8.11 8.84 14.41
C VAL A 28 -7.93 10.34 14.71
N PRO A 29 -8.05 10.85 15.95
CA PRO A 29 -7.91 12.28 16.21
C PRO A 29 -6.48 12.77 15.93
N VAL A 30 -5.46 11.96 16.20
CA VAL A 30 -4.05 12.28 15.90
C VAL A 30 -3.85 12.46 14.39
N GLN A 31 -4.38 11.55 13.59
CA GLN A 31 -4.29 11.64 12.13
C GLN A 31 -5.13 12.80 11.57
N ALA A 32 -6.33 13.03 12.10
CA ALA A 32 -7.18 14.14 11.72
C ALA A 32 -6.48 15.49 11.97
N PHE A 33 -5.86 15.65 13.14
CA PHE A 33 -5.09 16.83 13.50
C PHE A 33 -3.85 17.01 12.61
N ALA A 34 -3.12 15.93 12.33
CA ALA A 34 -1.97 15.96 11.43
C ALA A 34 -2.36 16.35 9.99
N LEU A 35 -3.53 15.94 9.52
CA LEU A 35 -4.07 16.33 8.21
C LEU A 35 -4.52 17.80 8.21
N LEU A 36 -5.22 18.24 9.26
CA LEU A 36 -5.69 19.62 9.41
C LEU A 36 -4.53 20.61 9.37
N LEU A 37 -3.43 20.29 10.07
CA LEU A 37 -2.21 21.09 10.09
C LEU A 37 -1.25 20.81 8.92
N ARG A 38 -1.63 19.96 7.96
CA ARG A 38 -0.81 19.56 6.79
C ARG A 38 0.59 19.07 7.16
N LEU A 39 0.73 18.43 8.32
CA LEU A 39 2.02 17.96 8.82
C LEU A 39 2.56 16.81 7.94
N PRO A 40 3.89 16.71 7.74
CA PRO A 40 4.49 15.61 6.98
C PRO A 40 4.23 14.23 7.61
N LEU A 41 3.91 14.21 8.90
CA LEU A 41 3.55 13.00 9.65
C LEU A 41 2.26 12.34 9.12
N SER A 42 1.34 13.11 8.53
CA SER A 42 0.09 12.60 7.93
C SER A 42 0.31 11.57 6.83
N ARG A 43 1.50 11.55 6.20
CA ARG A 43 1.90 10.55 5.19
C ARG A 43 2.55 9.30 5.81
N ARG A 44 3.01 9.37 7.07
CA ARG A 44 3.72 8.29 7.76
C ARG A 44 2.85 7.52 8.75
N ILE A 45 1.94 8.21 9.44
CA ILE A 45 0.98 7.58 10.35
C ILE A 45 0.25 6.41 9.69
N PRO A 46 -0.29 6.53 8.47
CA PRO A 46 -1.09 5.44 7.94
C PRO A 46 -0.27 4.20 7.58
N LEU A 47 0.98 4.37 7.13
CA LEU A 47 1.93 3.27 6.93
C LEU A 47 2.20 2.51 8.25
N TRP A 48 2.35 3.25 9.36
CA TRP A 48 2.60 2.66 10.66
C TRP A 48 1.34 2.00 11.26
N TYR A 49 0.19 2.65 11.12
CA TYR A 49 -1.13 2.13 11.48
C TYR A 49 -1.36 0.76 10.84
N HIS A 50 -1.22 0.66 9.53
CA HIS A 50 -1.44 -0.59 8.81
C HIS A 50 -0.47 -1.72 9.23
N ARG A 51 0.79 -1.39 9.55
CA ARG A 51 1.73 -2.37 10.11
C ARG A 51 1.28 -2.93 11.45
N ILE A 52 0.67 -2.11 12.30
CA ILE A 52 0.12 -2.56 13.58
C ILE A 52 -1.15 -3.37 13.34
N CYS A 53 -2.05 -2.91 12.46
CA CYS A 53 -3.23 -3.67 12.05
C CYS A 53 -2.85 -5.08 11.58
N CYS A 54 -1.86 -5.22 10.70
CA CYS A 54 -1.38 -6.54 10.29
C CYS A 54 -0.94 -7.41 11.47
N ARG A 55 -0.25 -6.86 12.48
CA ARG A 55 0.15 -7.62 13.68
C ARG A 55 -1.04 -8.04 14.53
N LEU A 56 -1.98 -7.13 14.76
CA LEU A 56 -3.18 -7.41 15.54
C LEU A 56 -4.04 -8.50 14.89
N LEU A 57 -4.08 -8.52 13.56
CA LEU A 57 -4.77 -9.52 12.75
C LEU A 57 -3.98 -10.82 12.56
N GLY A 58 -2.80 -10.99 13.19
CA GLY A 58 -2.00 -12.20 13.03
C GLY A 58 -1.36 -12.36 11.65
N ILE A 59 -1.27 -11.30 10.85
CA ILE A 59 -0.75 -11.34 9.48
C ILE A 59 0.78 -11.31 9.48
N ARG A 60 1.39 -12.34 8.89
CA ARG A 60 2.80 -12.43 8.54
C ARG A 60 2.98 -12.11 7.05
N LEU A 61 3.79 -11.12 6.74
CA LEU A 61 4.11 -10.77 5.36
C LEU A 61 5.42 -11.44 4.92
N GLU A 62 5.38 -12.15 3.81
CA GLU A 62 6.56 -12.59 3.07
C GLU A 62 6.65 -11.81 1.78
N VAL A 63 7.64 -10.92 1.68
CA VAL A 63 7.74 -9.98 0.57
C VAL A 63 8.92 -10.33 -0.30
N TYR A 64 8.65 -10.47 -1.59
CA TYR A 64 9.62 -10.78 -2.63
C TYR A 64 9.69 -9.62 -3.64
N GLY A 65 10.82 -9.56 -4.36
CA GLY A 65 11.08 -8.46 -5.28
C GLY A 65 11.40 -7.15 -4.57
N ARG A 66 11.47 -6.05 -5.33
CA ARG A 66 11.84 -4.72 -4.81
C ARG A 66 10.74 -3.71 -5.14
N ARG A 67 10.14 -3.12 -4.11
CA ARG A 67 9.22 -1.99 -4.27
C ARG A 67 9.94 -0.80 -4.92
N SER A 68 9.29 -0.20 -5.91
CA SER A 68 9.74 1.01 -6.57
C SER A 68 10.06 2.11 -5.56
N ARG A 69 11.19 2.78 -5.79
CA ARG A 69 11.60 3.98 -5.05
C ARG A 69 11.28 5.26 -5.81
N THR A 70 10.91 5.15 -7.09
CA THR A 70 10.45 6.26 -7.92
C THR A 70 9.17 6.83 -7.34
N ARG A 71 9.01 8.15 -7.38
CA ARG A 71 7.80 8.83 -6.94
C ARG A 71 7.37 9.88 -7.96
N PRO A 72 6.08 9.89 -8.34
CA PRO A 72 5.06 8.91 -7.96
C PRO A 72 5.26 7.54 -8.66
N THR A 73 4.63 6.50 -8.13
CA THR A 73 4.48 5.19 -8.80
C THR A 73 3.02 4.76 -8.70
N LEU A 74 2.48 4.20 -9.79
CA LEU A 74 1.20 3.52 -9.80
C LEU A 74 1.43 2.04 -9.49
N PHE A 75 0.99 1.59 -8.33
CA PHE A 75 0.98 0.18 -7.97
C PHE A 75 -0.32 -0.46 -8.46
N VAL A 76 -0.21 -1.43 -9.35
CA VAL A 76 -1.34 -2.19 -9.88
C VAL A 76 -1.37 -3.53 -9.16
N ALA A 77 -2.47 -3.79 -8.45
CA ALA A 77 -2.55 -4.90 -7.51
C ALA A 77 -3.83 -5.73 -7.72
N ASN A 78 -3.77 -7.03 -7.44
CA ASN A 78 -4.99 -7.82 -7.30
C ASN A 78 -5.75 -7.47 -6.00
N HIS A 79 -7.05 -7.78 -5.99
CA HIS A 79 -7.93 -7.50 -4.85
C HIS A 79 -8.86 -8.67 -4.57
N SER A 80 -8.70 -9.31 -3.41
CA SER A 80 -9.52 -10.43 -2.97
C SER A 80 -10.22 -10.15 -1.64
N SER A 81 -9.83 -9.11 -0.90
CA SER A 81 -10.42 -8.80 0.41
C SER A 81 -10.18 -7.37 0.88
N TYR A 82 -11.00 -6.89 1.82
CA TYR A 82 -10.69 -5.67 2.55
C TYR A 82 -9.36 -5.75 3.33
N LEU A 83 -8.86 -6.95 3.63
CA LEU A 83 -7.55 -7.17 4.26
C LEU A 83 -6.37 -6.71 3.38
N ASP A 84 -6.58 -6.62 2.07
CA ASP A 84 -5.56 -6.15 1.14
C ASP A 84 -5.13 -4.71 1.49
N ILE A 85 -6.05 -3.90 2.01
CA ILE A 85 -5.80 -2.51 2.39
C ILE A 85 -4.72 -2.40 3.49
N PRO A 86 -4.85 -3.02 4.67
CA PRO A 86 -3.76 -3.01 5.65
C PRO A 86 -2.49 -3.70 5.14
N ILE A 87 -2.58 -4.73 4.31
CA ILE A 87 -1.40 -5.42 3.79
C ILE A 87 -0.58 -4.51 2.86
N TYR A 88 -1.20 -3.98 1.81
CA TYR A 88 -0.54 -3.04 0.91
C TYR A 88 -0.17 -1.75 1.62
N GLY A 89 -1.03 -1.25 2.50
CA GLY A 89 -0.82 -0.02 3.27
C GLY A 89 0.34 -0.14 4.25
N ALA A 90 0.72 -1.34 4.70
CA ALA A 90 1.90 -1.58 5.53
C ALA A 90 3.22 -1.56 4.75
N LEU A 91 3.17 -1.77 3.42
CA LEU A 91 4.32 -1.94 2.53
C LEU A 91 4.56 -0.72 1.63
N ILE A 92 3.47 -0.09 1.17
CA ILE A 92 3.47 0.94 0.15
C ILE A 92 3.02 2.27 0.78
N PRO A 93 3.89 3.30 0.84
CA PRO A 93 3.49 4.64 1.25
C PRO A 93 2.73 5.34 0.11
N GLY A 94 1.48 4.96 -0.10
CA GLY A 94 0.61 5.45 -1.17
C GLY A 94 -0.85 5.59 -0.75
N SER A 95 -1.64 6.23 -1.61
CA SER A 95 -3.09 6.38 -1.45
C SER A 95 -3.84 5.31 -2.25
N PHE A 96 -4.93 4.80 -1.72
CA PHE A 96 -5.78 3.83 -2.43
C PHE A 96 -6.80 4.53 -3.32
N VAL A 97 -7.16 3.89 -4.43
CA VAL A 97 -8.34 4.26 -5.22
C VAL A 97 -9.55 3.49 -4.71
N ALA A 98 -10.53 4.21 -4.15
CA ALA A 98 -11.76 3.63 -3.60
C ALA A 98 -12.98 4.00 -4.45
N LYS A 99 -14.03 3.19 -4.38
CA LYS A 99 -15.35 3.52 -4.96
C LYS A 99 -15.97 4.70 -4.21
N SER A 100 -16.65 5.61 -4.91
CA SER A 100 -17.31 6.76 -4.29
C SER A 100 -18.33 6.35 -3.22
N GLU A 101 -19.04 5.24 -3.41
CA GLU A 101 -20.01 4.72 -2.43
C GLU A 101 -19.35 4.40 -1.07
N VAL A 102 -18.07 4.02 -1.05
CA VAL A 102 -17.33 3.76 0.20
C VAL A 102 -17.14 5.06 1.01
N ALA A 103 -17.14 6.23 0.37
CA ALA A 103 -17.00 7.51 1.05
C ALA A 103 -18.19 7.85 1.96
N GLU A 104 -19.35 7.24 1.68
CA GLU A 104 -20.61 7.43 2.40
C GLU A 104 -20.73 6.50 3.61
N TRP A 105 -19.90 5.46 3.69
CA TRP A 105 -19.90 4.53 4.81
C TRP A 105 -19.36 5.21 6.07
N PRO A 106 -20.05 5.18 7.22
CA PRO A 106 -19.68 5.99 8.40
C PRO A 106 -18.25 5.72 8.89
N LEU A 107 -17.88 4.45 9.07
CA LEU A 107 -16.56 4.06 9.58
C LEU A 107 -15.53 3.97 8.45
N PHE A 108 -15.81 3.19 7.41
CA PHE A 108 -14.86 2.94 6.32
C PHE A 108 -14.60 4.19 5.48
N GLY A 109 -15.61 5.02 5.25
CA GLY A 109 -15.46 6.30 4.55
C GLY A 109 -14.59 7.27 5.34
N LEU A 110 -14.75 7.35 6.67
CA LEU A 110 -13.88 8.15 7.54
C LEU A 110 -12.43 7.65 7.47
N LEU A 111 -12.21 6.35 7.67
CA LEU A 111 -10.86 5.77 7.63
C LEU A 111 -10.20 5.94 6.25
N ALA A 112 -10.96 5.77 5.16
CA ALA A 112 -10.46 6.00 3.81
C ALA A 112 -10.09 7.48 3.57
N LYS A 113 -10.86 8.43 4.10
CA LYS A 113 -10.51 9.87 4.06
C LYS A 113 -9.22 10.15 4.85
N LEU A 114 -9.08 9.56 6.04
CA LEU A 114 -7.87 9.69 6.88
C LEU A 114 -6.62 9.04 6.25
N GLN A 115 -6.82 7.98 5.45
CA GLN A 115 -5.80 7.35 4.61
C GLN A 115 -5.42 8.19 3.38
N ARG A 116 -6.13 9.29 3.14
CA ARG A 116 -6.02 10.12 1.92
C ARG A 116 -6.40 9.34 0.66
N SER A 117 -7.30 8.35 0.73
CA SER A 117 -7.78 7.63 -0.45
C SER A 117 -8.40 8.60 -1.47
N VAL A 118 -8.31 8.23 -2.74
CA VAL A 118 -8.95 8.94 -3.85
C VAL A 118 -10.23 8.19 -4.20
N PHE A 119 -11.37 8.87 -4.13
CA PHE A 119 -12.67 8.30 -4.45
C PHE A 119 -13.00 8.49 -5.93
N VAL A 120 -13.44 7.42 -6.58
CA VAL A 120 -13.71 7.36 -8.03
C VAL A 120 -15.08 6.73 -8.24
N ASP A 121 -15.95 7.43 -8.97
CA ASP A 121 -17.21 6.92 -9.48
C ASP A 121 -16.97 6.27 -10.84
N ARG A 122 -17.32 4.98 -10.95
CA ARG A 122 -17.04 4.15 -12.14
C ARG A 122 -18.21 4.11 -13.13
N ARG A 123 -19.37 4.65 -12.77
CA ARG A 123 -20.56 4.70 -13.64
C ARG A 123 -20.49 5.85 -14.64
N VAL A 124 -19.85 6.93 -14.23
CA VAL A 124 -19.57 8.07 -15.11
C VAL A 124 -18.30 7.76 -15.89
N ARG A 125 -18.37 7.73 -17.23
CA ARG A 125 -17.18 7.72 -18.11
C ARG A 125 -16.17 8.71 -17.53
N THR A 126 -15.06 8.19 -16.98
CA THR A 126 -14.00 8.89 -16.23
C THR A 126 -14.17 10.41 -16.26
N SER A 127 -14.89 10.97 -15.29
CA SER A 127 -15.14 12.42 -15.33
C SER A 127 -13.79 13.14 -15.25
N HIS A 128 -13.63 14.23 -16.02
CA HIS A 128 -12.41 15.04 -15.99
C HIS A 128 -11.96 15.41 -14.57
N LEU A 129 -12.90 15.52 -13.64
CA LEU A 129 -12.66 15.80 -12.21
C LEU A 129 -11.92 14.67 -11.49
N GLN A 130 -12.22 13.40 -11.78
CA GLN A 130 -11.53 12.26 -11.16
C GLN A 130 -10.09 12.13 -11.67
N ALA A 131 -9.90 12.28 -12.98
CA ALA A 131 -8.57 12.34 -13.59
C ALA A 131 -7.76 13.51 -12.97
N THR A 132 -8.38 14.67 -12.80
CA THR A 132 -7.76 15.84 -12.17
C THR A 132 -7.35 15.58 -10.72
N ALA A 133 -8.20 14.95 -9.91
CA ALA A 133 -7.89 14.63 -8.51
C ALA A 133 -6.69 13.67 -8.41
N LEU A 134 -6.66 12.66 -9.27
CA LEU A 134 -5.58 11.67 -9.32
C LEU A 134 -4.27 12.28 -9.84
N GLY A 135 -4.36 13.11 -10.89
CA GLY A 135 -3.26 13.90 -11.44
C GLY A 135 -2.61 14.80 -10.39
N ARG A 136 -3.41 15.56 -9.62
CA ARG A 136 -2.90 16.40 -8.53
C ARG A 136 -2.14 15.62 -7.46
N ARG A 137 -2.57 14.38 -7.16
CA ARG A 137 -1.84 13.52 -6.21
C ARG A 137 -0.51 13.06 -6.79
N LEU A 138 -0.50 12.63 -8.05
CA LEU A 138 0.70 12.23 -8.76
C LEU A 138 1.71 13.38 -8.86
N GLU A 139 1.27 14.58 -9.25
CA GLU A 139 2.09 15.79 -9.30
C GLU A 139 2.65 16.17 -7.91
N GLY A 140 1.87 15.96 -6.84
CA GLY A 140 2.31 16.10 -5.46
C GLY A 140 3.28 15.01 -4.97
N GLY A 141 3.65 14.07 -5.84
CA GLY A 141 4.58 12.97 -5.60
C GLY A 141 3.99 11.79 -4.83
N ASP A 142 2.67 11.75 -4.63
CA ASP A 142 2.00 10.65 -3.95
C ASP A 142 1.88 9.44 -4.88
N SER A 143 2.26 8.27 -4.38
CA SER A 143 2.03 7.01 -5.10
C SER A 143 0.59 6.54 -4.94
N ILE A 144 0.08 5.81 -5.92
CA ILE A 144 -1.31 5.34 -5.94
C ILE A 144 -1.32 3.82 -5.97
N ILE A 145 -2.25 3.21 -5.25
CA ILE A 145 -2.53 1.78 -5.29
C ILE A 145 -3.90 1.60 -5.94
N LEU A 146 -3.94 0.85 -7.04
CA LEU A 146 -5.12 0.63 -7.86
C LEU A 146 -5.42 -0.87 -7.99
N PHE A 147 -6.69 -1.21 -7.84
CA PHE A 147 -7.25 -2.55 -8.02
C PHE A 147 -8.08 -2.60 -9.31
N PRO A 148 -7.51 -2.98 -10.46
CA PRO A 148 -8.16 -2.87 -11.76
C PRO A 148 -9.17 -3.98 -12.06
N GLU A 149 -9.32 -4.98 -11.20
CA GLU A 149 -10.42 -5.96 -11.26
C GLU A 149 -11.79 -5.27 -11.06
N GLY A 150 -11.79 -4.23 -10.23
CA GLY A 150 -12.96 -3.43 -9.91
C GLY A 150 -13.92 -4.07 -8.92
N THR A 151 -13.63 -5.25 -8.42
CA THR A 151 -14.32 -5.92 -7.30
C THR A 151 -13.32 -6.85 -6.62
N SER A 152 -13.69 -7.38 -5.46
CA SER A 152 -12.95 -8.48 -4.83
C SER A 152 -13.34 -9.83 -5.43
N ASP A 153 -12.40 -10.77 -5.44
CA ASP A 153 -12.57 -12.16 -5.85
C ASP A 153 -12.48 -13.15 -4.66
N ASP A 154 -12.63 -14.45 -4.95
CA ASP A 154 -12.66 -15.53 -3.95
C ASP A 154 -11.27 -15.99 -3.45
N GLY A 155 -10.21 -15.32 -3.90
CA GLY A 155 -8.80 -15.60 -3.63
C GLY A 155 -8.25 -16.84 -4.34
N ASN A 156 -9.02 -17.48 -5.24
CA ASN A 156 -8.59 -18.66 -6.00
C ASN A 156 -7.97 -18.30 -7.36
N HIS A 157 -8.36 -17.16 -7.92
CA HIS A 157 -8.01 -16.74 -9.28
C HIS A 157 -7.89 -15.22 -9.33
N ILE A 158 -7.41 -14.67 -10.45
CA ILE A 158 -7.33 -13.21 -10.63
C ILE A 158 -8.32 -12.80 -11.71
N LEU A 159 -9.26 -11.91 -11.39
CA LEU A 159 -10.25 -11.45 -12.36
C LEU A 159 -9.57 -10.63 -13.47
N PRO A 160 -10.17 -10.56 -14.68
CA PRO A 160 -9.64 -9.74 -15.76
C PRO A 160 -9.52 -8.27 -15.35
N PHE A 161 -8.38 -7.66 -15.69
CA PHE A 161 -8.14 -6.25 -15.41
C PHE A 161 -8.89 -5.35 -16.39
N LYS A 162 -9.70 -4.44 -15.85
CA LYS A 162 -10.44 -3.44 -16.63
C LYS A 162 -9.49 -2.33 -17.06
N SER A 163 -9.06 -2.34 -18.32
CA SER A 163 -8.12 -1.37 -18.89
C SER A 163 -8.54 0.09 -18.70
N ALA A 164 -9.85 0.38 -18.64
CA ALA A 164 -10.39 1.70 -18.36
C ALA A 164 -9.95 2.26 -16.99
N LEU A 165 -9.78 1.40 -15.97
CA LEU A 165 -9.30 1.79 -14.65
C LEU A 165 -7.80 2.16 -14.66
N LEU A 166 -7.04 1.67 -15.66
CA LEU A 166 -5.63 2.02 -15.86
C LEU A 166 -5.45 3.32 -16.67
N SER A 167 -6.49 4.12 -16.89
CA SER A 167 -6.37 5.45 -17.52
C SER A 167 -5.34 6.35 -16.84
N VAL A 168 -5.17 6.21 -15.54
CA VAL A 168 -4.13 6.92 -14.76
C VAL A 168 -2.71 6.61 -15.24
N ALA A 169 -2.44 5.46 -15.86
CA ALA A 169 -1.12 5.14 -16.39
C ALA A 169 -0.71 6.01 -17.60
N GLU A 170 -1.68 6.66 -18.26
CA GLU A 170 -1.43 7.62 -19.34
C GLU A 170 -0.89 8.97 -18.82
N TYR A 171 -0.98 9.24 -17.51
CA TYR A 171 -0.44 10.47 -16.95
C TYR A 171 1.08 10.56 -17.12
N ARG A 172 1.54 11.77 -17.44
CA ARG A 172 2.96 12.12 -17.44
C ARG A 172 3.26 13.03 -16.28
N VAL A 173 4.34 12.74 -15.57
CA VAL A 173 4.80 13.55 -14.45
C VAL A 173 6.12 14.18 -14.86
N GLN A 174 6.16 15.50 -14.93
CA GLN A 174 7.31 16.26 -15.46
C GLN A 174 7.73 15.79 -16.87
N GLY A 175 6.75 15.53 -17.73
CA GLY A 175 6.94 15.05 -19.11
C GLY A 175 7.33 13.57 -19.26
N LYS A 176 7.64 12.87 -18.16
CA LYS A 176 8.04 11.45 -18.16
C LYS A 176 6.82 10.55 -17.98
N PRO A 177 6.81 9.36 -18.60
CA PRO A 177 5.72 8.40 -18.39
C PRO A 177 5.68 7.95 -16.92
N LEU A 178 4.47 7.77 -16.39
CA LEU A 178 4.28 7.30 -15.02
C LEU A 178 4.85 5.89 -14.85
N THR A 179 5.68 5.70 -13.83
CA THR A 179 6.14 4.36 -13.45
C THR A 179 4.98 3.54 -12.91
N VAL A 180 4.76 2.38 -13.51
CA VAL A 180 3.76 1.39 -13.11
C VAL A 180 4.49 0.19 -12.52
N GLN A 181 4.00 -0.33 -11.40
CA GLN A 181 4.54 -1.55 -10.80
C GLN A 181 3.42 -2.53 -10.51
N PRO A 182 3.37 -3.69 -11.19
CA PRO A 182 2.50 -4.79 -10.80
C PRO A 182 2.90 -5.34 -9.43
N VAL A 183 1.94 -5.68 -8.59
CA VAL A 183 2.15 -6.28 -7.27
C VAL A 183 1.14 -7.39 -7.06
N SER A 184 1.62 -8.57 -6.70
CA SER A 184 0.75 -9.69 -6.33
C SER A 184 0.62 -9.80 -4.83
N LEU A 185 -0.57 -10.17 -4.37
CA LEU A 185 -0.87 -10.58 -3.01
C LEU A 185 -1.56 -11.93 -3.05
N THR A 186 -1.08 -12.87 -2.23
CA THR A 186 -1.66 -14.20 -2.09
C THR A 186 -1.75 -14.62 -0.63
N TYR A 187 -2.94 -15.01 -0.20
CA TYR A 187 -3.18 -15.70 1.07
C TYR A 187 -2.62 -17.12 0.98
N SER A 188 -1.36 -17.29 1.40
CA SER A 188 -0.57 -18.48 1.07
C SER A 188 -0.67 -19.58 2.11
N ARG A 189 -0.60 -19.23 3.41
CA ARG A 189 -0.59 -20.21 4.50
C ARG A 189 -1.36 -19.72 5.73
N LEU A 190 -1.94 -20.64 6.47
CA LEU A 190 -2.51 -20.42 7.80
C LEU A 190 -1.75 -21.30 8.80
N ASP A 191 -1.18 -20.70 9.84
CA ASP A 191 -0.36 -21.40 10.85
C ASP A 191 0.78 -22.24 10.24
N GLY A 192 1.34 -21.76 9.13
CA GLY A 192 2.43 -22.42 8.40
C GLY A 192 1.97 -23.47 7.39
N MET A 193 0.68 -23.83 7.36
CA MET A 193 0.13 -24.81 6.42
C MET A 193 -0.48 -24.12 5.18
N PRO A 194 -0.27 -24.65 3.96
CA PRO A 194 -0.86 -24.07 2.75
C PRO A 194 -2.39 -23.95 2.80
N ILE A 195 -2.92 -22.81 2.36
CA ILE A 195 -4.37 -22.56 2.31
C ILE A 195 -4.96 -23.20 1.04
N GLY A 196 -5.80 -24.21 1.24
CA GLY A 196 -6.61 -24.82 0.19
C GLY A 196 -7.84 -23.98 -0.20
N ARG A 197 -8.52 -24.35 -1.29
CA ARG A 197 -9.71 -23.64 -1.81
C ARG A 197 -10.79 -23.42 -0.76
N HIS A 198 -11.05 -24.43 0.06
CA HIS A 198 -12.10 -24.42 1.10
C HIS A 198 -11.82 -23.46 2.27
N LEU A 199 -10.56 -23.05 2.48
CA LEU A 199 -10.19 -22.12 3.55
C LEU A 199 -10.09 -20.66 3.08
N ARG A 200 -10.17 -20.40 1.76
CA ARG A 200 -10.08 -19.03 1.23
C ARG A 200 -11.22 -18.11 1.64
N PRO A 201 -12.49 -18.57 1.76
CA PRO A 201 -13.60 -17.73 2.21
C PRO A 201 -13.46 -17.17 3.64
N TYR A 202 -12.47 -17.60 4.43
CA TYR A 202 -12.17 -16.99 5.73
C TYR A 202 -11.28 -15.74 5.65
N PHE A 203 -10.71 -15.46 4.47
CA PHE A 203 -9.79 -14.36 4.24
C PHE A 203 -10.21 -13.50 3.05
N ALA A 204 -10.69 -14.13 1.97
CA ALA A 204 -11.28 -13.47 0.83
C ALA A 204 -12.70 -13.02 1.16
N TRP A 205 -13.00 -11.75 0.89
CA TRP A 205 -14.32 -11.16 1.12
C TRP A 205 -14.92 -10.76 -0.22
N TYR A 206 -15.94 -11.49 -0.69
CA TYR A 206 -16.48 -11.38 -2.04
C TYR A 206 -18.00 -11.64 -2.06
N GLY A 207 -18.65 -11.30 -3.18
CA GLY A 207 -20.10 -11.46 -3.33
C GLY A 207 -20.88 -10.69 -2.25
N ASP A 208 -21.86 -11.37 -1.65
CA ASP A 208 -22.80 -10.78 -0.68
C ASP A 208 -22.45 -11.16 0.78
N MET A 209 -21.18 -11.48 1.06
CA MET A 209 -20.75 -11.86 2.40
C MET A 209 -20.93 -10.72 3.41
N ASP A 210 -21.53 -11.02 4.56
CA ASP A 210 -21.62 -10.05 5.65
C ASP A 210 -20.24 -9.74 6.23
N MET A 211 -19.93 -8.44 6.30
CA MET A 211 -18.62 -7.95 6.69
C MET A 211 -18.33 -8.16 8.18
N ILE A 212 -19.33 -7.98 9.06
CA ILE A 212 -19.12 -8.07 10.51
C ILE A 212 -18.85 -9.52 10.88
N SER A 213 -19.68 -10.45 10.38
CA SER A 213 -19.53 -11.89 10.58
C SER A 213 -18.20 -12.39 10.01
N HIS A 214 -17.83 -11.99 8.80
CA HIS A 214 -16.53 -12.34 8.23
C HIS A 214 -15.36 -11.77 9.06
N ALA A 215 -15.48 -10.55 9.57
CA ALA A 215 -14.47 -9.95 10.42
C ALA A 215 -14.31 -10.71 11.74
N THR A 216 -15.41 -11.06 12.44
CA THR A 216 -15.35 -11.79 13.71
C THR A 216 -14.63 -13.13 13.57
N ASP A 217 -14.92 -13.84 12.48
CA ASP A 217 -14.28 -15.10 12.13
C ASP A 217 -12.78 -14.89 11.93
N LEU A 218 -12.42 -13.92 11.09
CA LEU A 218 -11.05 -13.57 10.79
C LEU A 218 -10.22 -13.19 12.02
N PHE A 219 -10.79 -12.38 12.93
CA PHE A 219 -10.12 -12.01 14.17
C PHE A 219 -9.78 -13.25 15.03
N GLY A 220 -10.60 -14.30 14.95
CA GLY A 220 -10.41 -15.56 15.68
C GLY A 220 -9.41 -16.53 15.05
N LEU A 221 -8.98 -16.31 13.81
CA LEU A 221 -8.08 -17.22 13.09
C LEU A 221 -6.64 -17.13 13.61
N GLY A 222 -5.86 -18.17 13.30
CA GLY A 222 -4.43 -18.22 13.60
C GLY A 222 -3.59 -17.23 12.79
N ARG A 223 -2.33 -17.58 12.54
CA ARG A 223 -1.35 -16.72 11.86
C ARG A 223 -1.47 -16.85 10.35
N LEU A 224 -2.06 -15.84 9.71
CA LEU A 224 -2.17 -15.76 8.26
C LEU A 224 -0.83 -15.32 7.63
N THR A 225 -0.22 -16.15 6.80
CA THR A 225 0.94 -15.77 6.00
C THR A 225 0.52 -15.34 4.60
N VAL A 226 0.81 -14.09 4.29
CA VAL A 226 0.52 -13.46 3.00
C VAL A 226 1.82 -13.28 2.24
N THR A 227 1.85 -13.83 1.03
CA THR A 227 2.95 -13.64 0.10
C THR A 227 2.67 -12.41 -0.75
N VAL A 228 3.62 -11.48 -0.80
CA VAL A 228 3.55 -10.27 -1.62
C VAL A 228 4.75 -10.24 -2.56
N LEU A 229 4.52 -10.07 -3.86
CA LEU A 229 5.57 -9.99 -4.86
C LEU A 229 5.52 -8.65 -5.60
N PHE A 230 6.58 -7.87 -5.50
CA PHE A 230 6.79 -6.67 -6.31
C PHE A 230 7.46 -7.06 -7.63
N HIS A 231 6.74 -6.94 -8.73
CA HIS A 231 7.25 -7.24 -10.07
C HIS A 231 8.15 -6.11 -10.61
N PRO A 232 8.90 -6.34 -11.70
CA PRO A 232 9.61 -5.27 -12.39
C PRO A 232 8.69 -4.10 -12.74
N THR A 233 9.23 -2.89 -12.64
CA THR A 233 8.51 -1.67 -13.04
C THR A 233 8.47 -1.55 -14.54
N VAL A 234 7.37 -1.02 -15.06
CA VAL A 234 7.13 -0.77 -16.48
C VAL A 234 6.49 0.60 -16.68
N THR A 235 6.34 1.02 -17.92
CA THR A 235 5.67 2.26 -18.32
C THR A 235 4.68 2.01 -19.43
N ILE A 236 3.75 2.94 -19.65
CA ILE A 236 2.80 2.83 -20.77
C ILE A 236 3.48 2.89 -22.14
N ASP A 237 4.60 3.61 -22.24
CA ASP A 237 5.36 3.79 -23.49
C ASP A 237 5.96 2.46 -23.98
N GLU A 238 6.28 1.53 -23.07
CA GLU A 238 6.77 0.18 -23.41
C GLU A 238 5.72 -0.72 -24.09
N PHE A 239 4.42 -0.45 -23.87
CA PHE A 239 3.33 -1.26 -24.38
C PHE A 239 2.47 -0.56 -25.45
N GLY A 240 2.63 0.75 -25.61
CA GLY A 240 1.90 1.58 -26.58
C GLY A 240 0.40 1.76 -26.31
N SER A 241 -0.22 0.95 -25.44
CA SER A 241 -1.64 1.08 -25.10
C SER A 241 -1.94 0.64 -23.66
N ARG A 242 -2.98 1.25 -23.07
CA ARG A 242 -3.53 0.82 -21.77
C ARG A 242 -3.96 -0.63 -21.74
N LYS A 243 -4.52 -1.13 -22.85
CA LYS A 243 -5.00 -2.51 -22.94
C LYS A 243 -3.83 -3.49 -22.84
N ALA A 244 -2.74 -3.25 -23.57
CA ALA A 244 -1.54 -4.07 -23.51
C ALA A 244 -0.86 -4.01 -22.14
N LEU A 245 -0.76 -2.81 -21.54
CA LEU A 245 -0.25 -2.64 -20.18
C LEU A 245 -1.11 -3.40 -19.14
N ALA A 246 -2.44 -3.31 -19.23
CA ALA A 246 -3.36 -4.01 -18.33
C ALA A 246 -3.21 -5.53 -18.44
N GLN A 247 -3.11 -6.04 -19.67
CA GLN A 247 -2.88 -7.46 -19.94
C GLN A 247 -1.55 -7.93 -19.36
N HIS A 248 -0.46 -7.17 -19.56
CA HIS A 248 0.85 -7.51 -18.99
C HIS A 248 0.81 -7.56 -17.46
N CYS A 249 0.22 -6.54 -16.81
CA CYS A 249 0.06 -6.52 -15.35
C CYS A 249 -0.74 -7.73 -14.86
N HIS A 250 -1.85 -8.04 -15.53
CA HIS A 250 -2.73 -9.17 -15.20
C HIS A 250 -1.97 -10.49 -15.30
N GLU A 251 -1.25 -10.73 -16.40
CA GLU A 251 -0.51 -11.98 -16.59
C GLU A 251 0.59 -12.19 -15.56
N GLN A 252 1.35 -11.15 -15.20
CA GLN A 252 2.38 -11.25 -14.15
C GLN A 252 1.76 -11.59 -12.79
N ILE A 253 0.67 -10.92 -12.45
CA ILE A 253 -0.02 -11.12 -11.17
C ILE A 253 -0.69 -12.50 -11.13
N LEU A 254 -1.36 -12.92 -12.20
CA LEU A 254 -1.97 -14.23 -12.34
C LEU A 254 -0.95 -15.37 -12.17
N ARG A 255 0.17 -15.31 -12.91
CA ARG A 255 1.21 -16.35 -12.87
C ARG A 255 1.82 -16.47 -11.47
N SER A 256 2.24 -15.35 -10.90
CA SER A 256 2.84 -15.35 -9.57
C SER A 256 1.86 -15.71 -8.45
N HIS A 257 0.57 -15.34 -8.57
CA HIS A 257 -0.45 -15.77 -7.64
C HIS A 257 -0.62 -17.31 -7.68
N ALA A 258 -0.68 -17.90 -8.88
CA ALA A 258 -0.72 -19.35 -9.06
C ALA A 258 0.55 -20.06 -8.52
N ASP A 259 1.72 -19.48 -8.74
CA ASP A 259 2.98 -20.00 -8.19
C ASP A 259 3.02 -19.88 -6.67
N SER A 260 2.46 -18.81 -6.09
CA SER A 260 2.37 -18.66 -4.64
C SER A 260 1.46 -19.71 -4.03
N LEU A 261 0.31 -19.97 -4.65
CA LEU A 261 -0.67 -20.95 -4.17
C LEU A 261 -0.16 -22.40 -4.27
N SER A 262 0.71 -22.67 -5.24
CA SER A 262 1.34 -23.98 -5.44
C SER A 262 2.67 -24.16 -4.69
N GLY A 263 3.09 -23.14 -3.92
CA GLY A 263 4.37 -23.16 -3.19
C GLY A 263 5.61 -23.04 -4.09
N ARG A 264 5.44 -22.68 -5.37
CA ARG A 264 6.50 -22.53 -6.36
C ARG A 264 7.18 -21.15 -6.37
N ILE A 265 6.70 -20.18 -5.59
CA ILE A 265 7.47 -18.94 -5.40
C ILE A 265 8.79 -19.31 -4.72
N GLN A 266 9.84 -19.40 -5.54
CA GLN A 266 11.20 -19.31 -5.08
C GLN A 266 11.55 -17.83 -4.95
N PRO A 267 12.10 -17.37 -3.82
CA PRO A 267 12.66 -16.04 -3.76
C PRO A 267 13.64 -15.86 -4.92
N MET A 268 13.43 -14.86 -5.78
CA MET A 268 14.45 -14.55 -6.78
C MET A 268 15.78 -14.33 -6.04
N VAL A 269 16.82 -15.06 -6.46
CA VAL A 269 18.14 -15.06 -5.82
C VAL A 269 18.58 -13.61 -5.60
N GLY A 270 18.84 -13.23 -4.33
CA GLY A 270 19.23 -11.86 -3.94
C GLY A 270 18.08 -10.88 -3.63
N THR A 271 16.82 -11.31 -3.60
CA THR A 271 15.64 -10.46 -3.32
C THR A 271 14.79 -10.90 -2.12
N SER A 272 15.13 -12.01 -1.46
CA SER A 272 14.47 -12.45 -0.22
C SER A 272 14.82 -11.54 0.96
N GLY A 273 14.04 -10.47 1.11
CA GLY A 273 13.79 -9.98 2.45
C GLY A 273 12.82 -10.95 3.10
N LYS A 274 13.28 -11.92 3.91
CA LYS A 274 12.39 -12.43 4.96
C LYS A 274 12.03 -11.22 5.80
N TRP A 275 10.82 -10.68 5.64
CA TRP A 275 10.26 -9.67 6.53
C TRP A 275 9.88 -10.34 7.86
N ASP A 276 10.86 -10.95 8.53
CA ASP A 276 10.76 -11.29 9.94
C ASP A 276 10.91 -9.98 10.71
N TRP A 277 9.78 -9.32 10.88
CA TRP A 277 9.65 -8.07 11.64
C TRP A 277 10.11 -8.19 13.10
N ILE A 278 10.34 -9.41 13.62
CA ILE A 278 10.98 -9.69 14.90
C ILE A 278 12.43 -9.12 14.95
N ARG A 279 13.11 -8.96 13.82
CA ARG A 279 14.48 -8.38 13.77
C ARG A 279 14.54 -6.86 13.63
N TRP A 280 13.42 -6.14 13.61
CA TRP A 280 13.44 -4.68 13.75
C TRP A 280 13.68 -4.30 15.22
N ARG A 281 14.85 -4.66 15.75
CA ARG A 281 15.42 -4.02 16.94
C ARG A 281 15.54 -2.54 16.59
N LEU A 282 15.00 -1.67 17.44
CA LEU A 282 15.04 -0.21 17.38
C LEU A 282 16.48 0.35 17.30
N ARG A 283 17.21 0.09 16.22
CA ARG A 283 18.47 0.76 15.91
C ARG A 283 18.25 1.61 14.66
N PRO A 284 18.17 2.94 14.79
CA PRO A 284 18.19 3.79 13.61
C PRO A 284 19.44 3.45 12.80
N ARG A 285 19.30 3.23 11.48
CA ARG A 285 20.48 3.07 10.62
C ARG A 285 21.28 4.36 10.74
N LEU A 286 22.55 4.26 11.12
CA LEU A 286 23.49 5.39 11.22
C LEU A 286 23.57 6.21 9.91
N SER A 287 23.18 5.63 8.76
CA SER A 287 23.04 6.34 7.48
C SER A 287 21.93 7.39 7.48
N ASP A 288 20.84 7.17 8.23
CA ASP A 288 19.69 8.09 8.29
C ASP A 288 20.02 9.33 9.16
N LEU A 289 20.96 9.20 10.10
CA LEU A 289 21.48 10.30 10.92
C LEU A 289 22.56 11.13 10.19
N LYS A 290 23.25 10.57 9.19
CA LYS A 290 24.23 11.32 8.39
C LYS A 290 23.57 12.37 7.49
N GLY A 291 22.33 12.14 7.04
CA GLY A 291 21.52 13.13 6.30
C GLY A 291 21.17 14.37 7.13
N LEU A 292 20.91 14.19 8.43
CA LEU A 292 20.62 15.28 9.37
C LEU A 292 21.83 16.17 9.69
N ARG A 293 23.07 15.63 9.61
CA ARG A 293 24.29 16.45 9.77
C ARG A 293 24.62 17.29 8.54
N ARG A 294 24.22 16.87 7.32
CA ARG A 294 24.39 17.68 6.10
C ARG A 294 23.40 18.85 6.04
N ALA A 295 22.16 18.66 6.51
CA ALA A 295 21.15 19.72 6.55
C ALA A 295 21.48 20.88 7.51
N LYS A 296 22.33 20.66 8.52
CA LYS A 296 22.82 21.74 9.42
C LYS A 296 24.01 22.54 8.88
N LYS A 297 24.69 22.10 7.80
CA LYS A 297 25.84 22.83 7.22
C LYS A 297 25.46 23.90 6.19
N GLY A 298 24.17 24.10 5.92
CA GLY A 298 23.67 25.08 4.94
C GLY A 298 23.27 26.45 5.51
N PHE A 299 23.40 26.68 6.82
CA PHE A 299 23.05 27.95 7.46
C PHE A 299 24.33 28.70 7.83
N ALA A 300 24.93 29.40 6.86
CA ALA A 300 25.95 30.40 7.13
C ALA A 300 25.31 31.57 7.91
N SER A 301 25.93 31.98 9.01
CA SER A 301 25.38 33.04 9.85
C SER A 301 25.55 34.41 9.17
N PRO A 302 24.66 35.40 9.40
CA PRO A 302 24.80 36.75 8.84
C PRO A 302 26.12 37.48 9.15
N ARG A 303 26.93 36.97 10.08
CA ARG A 303 28.28 37.50 10.38
C ARG A 303 29.33 37.11 9.34
N GLU A 304 29.18 35.99 8.64
CA GLU A 304 30.17 35.53 7.63
C GLU A 304 30.05 36.28 6.30
N LYS A 305 28.86 36.81 5.97
CA LYS A 305 28.65 37.62 4.76
C LYS A 305 29.29 39.02 4.81
N ARG A 306 29.61 39.56 6.00
CA ARG A 306 30.28 40.87 6.13
C ARG A 306 31.81 40.80 6.03
N ALA A 307 32.40 39.61 6.17
CA ALA A 307 33.84 39.44 6.05
C ALA A 307 34.30 39.31 4.59
N SER A 308 33.49 38.68 3.71
CA SER A 308 33.86 38.53 2.30
C SER A 308 33.75 39.84 1.50
N THR A 309 32.87 40.78 1.90
CA THR A 309 32.71 42.06 1.19
C THR A 309 33.82 43.08 1.49
N ARG A 310 34.68 42.85 2.51
CA ARG A 310 35.80 43.73 2.85
C ARG A 310 37.15 43.31 2.27
N LEU A 311 37.25 42.12 1.69
CA LEU A 311 38.47 41.60 1.07
C LEU A 311 38.55 41.93 -0.43
N ASP A 312 37.42 42.05 -1.12
CA ASP A 312 37.39 42.38 -2.56
C ASP A 312 37.63 43.87 -2.87
N SER A 313 37.61 44.78 -1.89
CA SER A 313 37.85 46.21 -2.14
C SER A 313 39.31 46.64 -2.01
N LYS A 314 40.23 45.74 -1.65
CA LYS A 314 41.66 46.06 -1.44
C LYS A 314 42.61 45.58 -2.54
N THR A 315 42.14 44.90 -3.57
CA THR A 315 42.95 44.38 -4.68
C THR A 315 42.77 45.11 -6.02
N SER A 316 42.08 46.26 -6.04
CA SER A 316 41.83 47.06 -7.26
C SER A 316 42.54 48.43 -7.28
N LYS A 317 43.61 48.63 -6.49
CA LYS A 317 44.49 49.80 -6.62
C LYS A 317 45.95 49.40 -6.40
N ALA A 318 46.59 48.99 -7.48
CA ALA A 318 48.02 49.13 -7.77
C ALA A 318 48.16 49.11 -9.30
#